data_AF-A0A9P0IW21-F1
#
_entry.id   AF-A0A9P0IW21-F1
#
_cell.length_a   1.000
_cell.length_b   1.000
_cell.length_c   1.000
_cell.angle_alpha   90.00
_cell.angle_beta   90.00
_cell.angle_gamma   90.00
#
_symmetry.space_group_name_H-M   'P 1'
#
loop_
_entity.id
_entity.type
_entity.pdbx_description
1 polymer ?
#
loop_
_entity_poly.entity_id
_entity_poly.type
_entity_poly.pdbx_seq_one_letter_code
_entity_poly.pdbx_strand_id
1 'polypeptide(L)'
;MEGTPHDGPDLRLDFMGSFIQKTLKLKPEKWQRLLTFEEHKTVIKDFLDLSSEMVLVIQFTQSAQLLPTIKFPLTQLKAKGVYFVKRLPIEVPREDCAFWLISGDLATRSIDQLSCLVDEIFVPLLSNTDNHKGWPEMVAQDVLKHTHSLKSTVYQVNKFLTSFTSISIH
;
A
#
# COMPACT_ATOMS: atom_id res chain seq x y z
N MET A 1 -30.13 4.05 -17.24
CA MET A 1 -30.43 4.33 -15.81
C MET A 1 -29.40 5.33 -15.36
N GLU A 2 -29.90 6.46 -14.87
CA GLU A 2 -29.15 7.68 -14.57
C GLU A 2 -27.98 7.43 -13.63
N GLY A 3 -26.80 7.95 -14.01
CA GLY A 3 -25.74 8.21 -13.06
C GLY A 3 -26.19 9.34 -12.14
N THR A 4 -26.54 9.00 -10.91
CA THR A 4 -26.74 10.01 -9.86
C THR A 4 -25.44 10.81 -9.73
N PRO A 5 -25.46 12.14 -9.85
CA PRO A 5 -24.27 12.94 -9.58
C PRO A 5 -23.89 12.68 -8.12
N HIS A 6 -22.66 12.23 -7.89
CA HIS A 6 -22.10 12.10 -6.54
C HIS A 6 -21.88 13.50 -5.95
N ASP A 7 -22.97 14.12 -5.50
CA ASP A 7 -23.02 15.49 -4.95
C ASP A 7 -22.74 15.54 -3.43
N GLY A 8 -22.32 14.40 -2.86
CA GLY A 8 -21.86 14.30 -1.47
C GLY A 8 -20.40 14.75 -1.31
N PRO A 9 -20.00 15.19 -0.11
CA PRO A 9 -18.61 15.52 0.19
C PRO A 9 -17.71 14.29 -0.03
N ASP A 10 -16.60 14.46 -0.74
CA ASP A 10 -15.61 13.39 -0.94
C ASP A 10 -14.76 13.24 0.32
N LEU A 11 -15.15 12.28 1.17
CA LEU A 11 -14.50 12.01 2.46
C LEU A 11 -13.25 11.11 2.35
N ARG A 12 -12.89 10.67 1.13
CA ARG A 12 -11.79 9.71 0.92
C ARG A 12 -10.45 10.29 1.39
N LEU A 13 -10.17 11.55 1.04
CA LEU A 13 -8.95 12.24 1.45
C LEU A 13 -8.93 12.55 2.95
N ASP A 14 -10.07 12.86 3.55
CA ASP A 14 -10.17 13.15 4.99
C ASP A 14 -9.95 11.89 5.83
N PHE A 15 -10.49 10.75 5.38
CA PHE A 15 -10.23 9.44 5.97
C PHE A 15 -8.73 9.11 5.93
N MET A 16 -8.13 9.16 4.73
CA MET A 16 -6.70 8.83 4.56
C MET A 16 -5.83 9.77 5.37
N GLY A 17 -6.10 11.08 5.34
CA GLY A 17 -5.39 12.09 6.10
C GLY A 17 -5.47 11.83 7.61
N SER A 18 -6.67 11.53 8.12
CA SER A 18 -6.89 11.20 9.53
C SER A 18 -6.12 9.95 9.96
N PHE A 19 -6.12 8.90 9.12
CA PHE A 19 -5.36 7.68 9.37
C PHE A 19 -3.85 7.96 9.40
N ILE A 20 -3.31 8.62 8.37
CA ILE A 20 -1.89 8.98 8.26
C ILE A 20 -1.43 9.79 9.48
N GLN A 21 -2.19 10.81 9.86
CA GLN A 21 -1.85 11.69 10.99
C GLN A 21 -1.81 10.92 12.31
N LYS A 22 -2.81 10.06 12.56
CA LYS A 22 -2.86 9.24 13.78
C LYS A 22 -1.71 8.23 13.82
N THR A 23 -1.51 7.49 12.73
CA THR A 23 -0.54 6.39 12.66
C THR A 23 0.90 6.89 12.72
N LEU A 24 1.23 7.95 11.98
CA LEU A 24 2.57 8.52 11.96
C LEU A 24 2.80 9.60 13.03
N LYS A 25 1.79 9.90 13.86
CA LYS A 25 1.79 10.96 14.89
C LYS A 25 2.20 12.31 14.30
N LEU A 26 1.62 12.66 13.15
CA LEU A 26 1.92 13.90 12.42
C LEU A 26 0.85 14.96 12.70
N LYS A 27 1.26 16.22 12.60
CA LYS A 27 0.32 17.35 12.65
C LYS A 27 -0.48 17.45 11.34
N PRO A 28 -1.72 18.00 11.36
CA PRO A 28 -2.57 18.12 10.17
C PRO A 28 -1.91 18.82 8.98
N GLU A 29 -1.02 19.79 9.25
CA GLU A 29 -0.36 20.58 8.21
C GLU A 29 0.54 19.72 7.31
N LYS A 30 1.02 18.57 7.78
CA LYS A 30 1.84 17.65 6.95
C LYS A 30 1.01 17.04 5.83
N TRP A 31 -0.22 16.61 6.13
CA TRP A 31 -1.15 16.09 5.12
C TRP A 31 -1.59 17.19 4.16
N GLN A 32 -1.97 18.35 4.70
CA GLN A 32 -2.35 19.50 3.87
C GLN A 32 -1.22 19.94 2.94
N ARG A 33 0.03 19.93 3.43
CA ARG A 33 1.21 20.23 2.61
C ARG A 33 1.39 19.24 1.47
N LEU A 34 1.20 17.94 1.70
CA LEU A 34 1.24 16.94 0.63
C LEU A 34 0.22 17.27 -0.46
N LEU A 35 -1.01 17.62 -0.05
CA LEU A 35 -2.10 18.04 -0.94
C LEU A 35 -1.90 19.44 -1.54
N THR A 36 -0.74 20.09 -1.42
CA THR A 36 -0.45 21.31 -2.21
C THR A 36 0.24 21.00 -3.53
N PHE A 37 0.80 19.79 -3.66
CA PHE A 37 1.52 19.37 -4.87
C PHE A 37 0.57 18.58 -5.77
N GLU A 38 0.32 19.09 -6.97
CA GLU A 38 -0.60 18.44 -7.93
C GLU A 38 -0.12 17.03 -8.31
N GLU A 39 1.20 16.81 -8.48
CA GLU A 39 1.77 15.49 -8.73
C GLU A 39 1.41 14.47 -7.64
N HIS A 40 1.41 14.88 -6.37
CA HIS A 40 1.07 14.01 -5.25
C HIS A 40 -0.43 13.74 -5.19
N LYS A 41 -1.26 14.76 -5.47
CA LYS A 41 -2.72 14.58 -5.57
C LYS A 41 -3.06 13.60 -6.67
N THR A 42 -2.43 13.72 -7.83
CA THR A 42 -2.67 12.83 -8.97
C THR A 42 -2.40 11.39 -8.59
N VAL A 43 -1.27 11.09 -7.93
CA VAL A 43 -0.99 9.72 -7.47
C VAL A 43 -2.07 9.18 -6.52
N ILE A 44 -2.58 10.00 -5.59
CA ILE A 44 -3.65 9.59 -4.68
C ILE A 44 -4.97 9.39 -5.42
N LYS A 45 -5.30 10.28 -6.37
CA LYS A 45 -6.50 10.18 -7.20
C LYS A 45 -6.44 8.96 -8.11
N ASP A 46 -5.31 8.72 -8.76
CA ASP A 46 -5.09 7.53 -9.60
C ASP A 46 -5.33 6.26 -8.77
N PHE A 47 -4.78 6.20 -7.55
CA PHE A 47 -5.10 5.14 -6.61
C PHE A 47 -6.60 5.04 -6.32
N LEU A 48 -7.30 6.13 -6.02
CA LEU A 48 -8.72 6.06 -5.65
C LEU A 48 -9.62 5.71 -6.84
N ASP A 49 -9.37 6.31 -8.01
CA ASP A 49 -10.29 6.36 -9.14
C ASP A 49 -9.98 5.27 -10.19
N LEU A 50 -8.73 4.79 -10.30
CA LEU A 50 -8.38 3.73 -11.26
C LEU A 50 -8.48 2.34 -10.63
N SER A 51 -9.27 1.45 -11.24
CA SER A 51 -9.39 0.05 -10.82
C SER A 51 -8.08 -0.75 -10.91
N SER A 52 -7.10 -0.31 -11.71
CA SER A 52 -5.79 -0.95 -11.85
C SER A 52 -4.86 -0.70 -10.68
N GLU A 53 -5.00 0.44 -10.01
CA GLU A 53 -4.11 0.86 -8.93
C GLU A 53 -4.60 0.32 -7.59
N MET A 54 -4.16 -0.89 -7.24
CA MET A 54 -4.62 -1.62 -6.05
C MET A 54 -3.94 -1.20 -4.76
N VAL A 55 -2.75 -0.57 -4.84
CA VAL A 55 -1.89 -0.30 -3.69
C VAL A 55 -1.35 1.12 -3.75
N LEU A 56 -1.46 1.84 -2.65
CA LEU A 56 -0.82 3.13 -2.43
C LEU A 56 0.00 3.08 -1.17
N VAL A 57 1.21 3.63 -1.24
CA VAL A 57 2.09 3.79 -0.09
C VAL A 57 2.36 5.27 0.12
N ILE A 58 2.19 5.73 1.35
CA ILE A 58 2.59 7.06 1.78
C ILE A 58 3.83 6.94 2.64
N GLN A 59 4.96 7.41 2.11
CA GLN A 59 6.25 7.35 2.79
C GLN A 59 6.47 8.63 3.59
N PHE A 60 6.98 8.50 4.81
CA PHE A 60 7.51 9.61 5.57
C PHE A 60 9.03 9.64 5.43
N THR A 61 9.52 10.65 4.73
CA THR A 61 10.94 10.78 4.35
C THR A 61 11.78 11.37 5.48
N GLN A 62 13.10 11.22 5.38
CA GLN A 62 14.05 11.82 6.35
C GLN A 62 13.98 13.35 6.37
N SER A 63 13.56 13.97 5.26
CA SER A 63 13.30 15.42 5.17
C SER A 63 11.96 15.84 5.81
N ALA A 64 11.33 14.94 6.58
CA ALA A 64 10.03 15.14 7.22
C ALA A 64 8.90 15.50 6.24
N GLN A 65 8.93 14.92 5.04
CA GLN A 65 7.91 15.09 4.02
C GLN A 65 7.11 13.80 3.83
N LEU A 66 5.87 13.92 3.38
CA LEU A 66 5.06 12.81 2.94
C LEU A 66 5.20 12.67 1.42
N LEU A 67 5.41 11.45 0.94
CA LEU A 67 5.56 11.14 -0.48
C LEU A 67 4.62 9.97 -0.85
N PRO A 68 3.61 10.18 -1.70
CA PRO A 68 2.76 9.09 -2.19
C PRO A 68 3.44 8.33 -3.35
N THR A 69 3.27 7.01 -3.38
CA THR A 69 3.72 6.18 -4.51
C THR A 69 2.81 4.97 -4.70
N ILE A 70 2.50 4.68 -5.96
CA ILE A 70 1.86 3.44 -6.44
C ILE A 70 2.89 2.53 -7.15
N LYS A 71 4.12 3.02 -7.35
CA LYS A 71 5.18 2.33 -8.11
C LYS A 71 6.05 1.49 -7.19
N PHE A 72 6.34 0.27 -7.63
CA PHE A 72 7.24 -0.68 -6.98
C PHE A 72 8.47 -0.96 -7.85
N PRO A 73 9.63 -1.29 -7.25
CA PRO A 73 9.91 -1.42 -5.82
C PRO A 73 10.03 -0.08 -5.09
N LEU A 74 9.75 -0.06 -3.78
CA LEU A 74 9.85 1.13 -2.93
C LEU A 74 11.34 1.42 -2.64
N THR A 75 12.00 2.19 -3.50
CA THR A 75 13.46 2.41 -3.43
C THR A 75 13.93 3.27 -2.26
N GLN A 76 13.03 3.92 -1.52
CA GLN A 76 13.36 4.94 -0.50
C GLN A 76 12.66 4.75 0.86
N LEU A 77 12.10 3.57 1.14
CA LEU A 77 11.37 3.32 2.41
C LEU A 77 12.32 3.16 3.62
N LYS A 78 12.97 4.26 4.02
CA LYS A 78 14.04 4.26 5.04
C LYS A 78 13.57 4.48 6.48
N ALA A 79 12.33 4.89 6.75
CA ALA A 79 11.94 5.40 8.08
C ALA A 79 10.56 4.96 8.57
N LYS A 80 9.47 5.46 7.98
CA LYS A 80 8.09 5.14 8.37
C LYS A 80 7.19 5.36 7.17
N GLY A 81 6.08 4.65 7.11
CA GLY A 81 5.06 4.92 6.10
C GLY A 81 3.71 4.35 6.52
N VAL A 82 2.74 4.53 5.66
CA VAL A 82 1.49 3.78 5.72
C VAL A 82 1.19 3.24 4.33
N TYR A 83 0.41 2.18 4.28
CA TYR A 83 -0.12 1.65 3.04
C TYR A 83 -1.65 1.65 3.06
N PHE A 84 -2.22 1.76 1.86
CA PHE A 84 -3.63 1.58 1.58
C PHE A 84 -3.75 0.57 0.44
N VAL A 85 -4.60 -0.42 0.63
CA VAL A 85 -4.83 -1.49 -0.32
C VAL A 85 -6.31 -1.62 -0.58
N LYS A 86 -6.73 -1.63 -1.84
CA LYS A 86 -8.13 -1.87 -2.18
C LYS A 86 -8.49 -3.32 -1.91
N ARG A 87 -9.69 -3.53 -1.37
CA ARG A 87 -10.25 -4.89 -1.24
C ARG A 87 -10.61 -5.50 -2.60
N LEU A 88 -11.05 -4.68 -3.56
CA LEU A 88 -11.44 -5.10 -4.90
C LEU A 88 -10.86 -4.14 -5.95
N PRO A 89 -10.64 -4.59 -7.20
CA PRO A 89 -10.18 -3.76 -8.32
C PRO A 89 -11.31 -2.88 -8.85
N ILE A 90 -11.73 -1.90 -8.04
CA ILE A 90 -12.79 -0.94 -8.35
C ILE A 90 -12.31 0.49 -8.05
N GLU A 91 -12.99 1.48 -8.61
CA GLU A 91 -12.97 2.84 -8.06
C GLU A 91 -13.44 2.79 -6.60
N VAL A 92 -12.68 3.40 -5.70
CA VAL A 92 -13.04 3.46 -4.28
C VAL A 92 -14.27 4.33 -4.14
N PRO A 93 -15.41 3.77 -3.69
CA PRO A 93 -16.63 4.55 -3.50
C PRO A 93 -16.40 5.71 -2.54
N ARG A 94 -17.07 6.84 -2.82
CA ARG A 94 -16.99 8.04 -1.98
C ARG A 94 -17.63 7.85 -0.61
N GLU A 95 -18.64 6.99 -0.54
CA GLU A 95 -19.31 6.56 0.69
C GLU A 95 -18.59 5.36 1.30
N ASP A 96 -18.50 5.31 2.63
CA ASP A 96 -17.89 4.21 3.39
C ASP A 96 -16.53 3.73 2.88
N CYS A 97 -15.71 4.65 2.34
CA CYS A 97 -14.42 4.32 1.72
C CYS A 97 -13.48 3.51 2.62
N ALA A 98 -13.55 3.70 3.95
CA ALA A 98 -12.79 2.94 4.94
C ALA A 98 -13.07 1.43 4.87
N PHE A 99 -14.29 1.02 4.51
CA PHE A 99 -14.64 -0.38 4.31
C PHE A 99 -13.87 -0.96 3.13
N TRP A 100 -13.72 -0.20 2.05
CA TRP A 100 -13.07 -0.64 0.81
C TRP A 100 -11.54 -0.66 0.86
N LEU A 101 -10.96 -0.08 1.91
CA LEU A 101 -9.53 0.09 2.09
C LEU A 101 -9.01 -0.73 3.26
N ILE A 102 -8.00 -1.56 3.00
CA ILE A 102 -7.13 -2.13 4.03
C ILE A 102 -6.02 -1.12 4.27
N SER A 103 -5.94 -0.58 5.48
CA SER A 103 -4.96 0.46 5.85
C SER A 103 -4.03 -0.07 6.94
N GLY A 104 -2.73 0.17 6.80
CA GLY A 104 -1.73 -0.30 7.78
C GLY A 104 -0.49 0.59 7.83
N ASP A 105 0.31 0.44 8.88
CA ASP A 105 1.58 1.15 9.02
C ASP A 105 2.77 0.33 8.50
N LEU A 106 3.77 1.04 8.00
CA LEU A 106 5.06 0.49 7.60
C LEU A 106 6.10 0.97 8.62
N ALA A 107 6.24 0.23 9.73
CA ALA A 107 7.28 0.49 10.72
C ALA A 107 8.62 -0.13 10.28
N THR A 108 9.73 0.60 10.43
CA THR A 108 11.07 0.07 10.16
C THR A 108 11.49 -0.95 11.22
N ARG A 109 11.45 -2.23 10.86
CA ARG A 109 12.44 -3.20 11.32
C ARG A 109 13.26 -3.61 10.11
N SER A 110 14.43 -3.00 10.00
CA SER A 110 15.40 -3.24 8.94
C SER A 110 15.80 -4.72 8.92
N ILE A 111 15.70 -5.33 7.73
CA ILE A 111 15.85 -6.76 7.34
C ILE A 111 14.53 -7.49 6.98
N ASP A 112 13.39 -7.16 7.59
CA ASP A 112 12.10 -7.83 7.29
C ASP A 112 11.23 -7.17 6.20
N GLN A 113 11.71 -6.09 5.58
CA GLN A 113 10.88 -5.20 4.74
C GLN A 113 10.24 -5.88 3.52
N LEU A 114 10.93 -6.81 2.86
CA LEU A 114 10.34 -7.57 1.76
C LEU A 114 9.36 -8.63 2.27
N SER A 115 9.62 -9.24 3.42
CA SER A 115 8.73 -10.26 4.00
C SER A 115 7.44 -9.63 4.52
N CYS A 116 7.52 -8.48 5.18
CA CYS A 116 6.37 -7.72 5.67
C CYS A 116 5.50 -7.22 4.51
N LEU A 117 6.08 -6.62 3.46
CA LEU A 117 5.32 -6.27 2.26
C LEU A 117 4.67 -7.50 1.61
N VAL A 118 5.39 -8.63 1.55
CA VAL A 118 4.84 -9.88 1.02
C VAL A 118 3.69 -10.40 1.89
N ASP A 119 3.87 -10.52 3.20
CA ASP A 119 2.90 -11.12 4.10
C ASP A 119 1.70 -10.20 4.42
N GLU A 120 1.87 -8.88 4.46
CA GLU A 120 0.83 -7.92 4.85
C GLU A 120 0.12 -7.25 3.66
N ILE A 121 0.78 -7.14 2.51
CA ILE A 121 0.21 -6.52 1.30
C ILE A 121 -0.02 -7.56 0.21
N PHE A 122 1.02 -8.27 -0.23
CA PHE A 122 0.90 -9.14 -1.41
C PHE A 122 0.13 -10.45 -1.13
N VAL A 123 0.31 -11.10 0.02
CA VAL A 123 -0.40 -12.33 0.38
C VAL A 123 -1.91 -12.09 0.48
N PRO A 124 -2.43 -11.12 1.25
CA PRO A 124 -3.87 -10.87 1.28
C PRO A 124 -4.44 -10.39 -0.06
N LEU A 125 -3.65 -9.69 -0.89
CA LEU A 125 -4.06 -9.29 -2.24
C LEU A 125 -4.18 -10.47 -3.21
N LEU A 126 -3.19 -11.37 -3.20
CA LEU A 126 -3.01 -12.43 -4.21
C LEU A 126 -3.55 -13.79 -3.76
N SER A 127 -3.86 -13.97 -2.47
CA SER A 127 -4.32 -15.26 -1.90
C SER A 127 -5.79 -15.25 -1.53
N ASN A 128 -6.44 -14.08 -1.47
CA ASN A 128 -7.86 -14.00 -1.20
C ASN A 128 -8.65 -14.43 -2.45
N THR A 129 -9.27 -15.62 -2.40
CA THR A 129 -10.05 -16.18 -3.50
C THR A 129 -11.30 -15.37 -3.85
N ASP A 130 -11.80 -14.54 -2.93
CA ASP A 130 -12.86 -13.57 -3.23
C ASP A 130 -12.38 -12.43 -4.16
N ASN A 131 -11.07 -12.13 -4.19
CA ASN A 131 -10.48 -11.18 -5.14
C ASN A 131 -10.35 -11.78 -6.57
N HIS A 132 -10.55 -13.10 -6.72
CA HIS A 132 -10.42 -13.82 -7.99
C HIS A 132 -11.77 -14.14 -8.64
N LYS A 133 -12.89 -13.65 -8.10
CA LYS A 133 -14.21 -13.83 -8.72
C LYS A 133 -14.22 -13.17 -10.10
N GLY A 134 -14.11 -13.99 -11.14
CA GLY A 134 -14.06 -13.58 -12.55
C GLY A 134 -12.72 -13.84 -13.25
N TRP A 135 -11.70 -14.32 -12.54
CA TRP A 135 -10.43 -14.70 -13.17
C TRP A 135 -10.52 -16.13 -13.72
N PRO A 136 -9.93 -16.42 -14.90
CA PRO A 136 -9.77 -17.79 -15.35
C PRO A 136 -8.94 -18.58 -14.33
N GLU A 137 -9.36 -19.80 -14.00
CA GLU A 137 -8.75 -20.67 -12.98
C GLU A 137 -7.21 -20.74 -13.09
N MET A 138 -6.71 -20.82 -14.33
CA MET A 138 -5.27 -20.89 -14.62
C MET A 138 -4.50 -19.61 -14.22
N VAL A 139 -5.14 -18.45 -14.32
CA VAL A 139 -4.53 -17.15 -13.97
C VAL A 139 -4.47 -17.00 -12.45
N ALA A 140 -5.52 -17.40 -11.74
CA ALA A 140 -5.53 -17.42 -10.28
C ALA A 140 -4.45 -18.39 -9.73
N GLN A 141 -4.32 -19.57 -10.34
CA GLN A 141 -3.28 -20.55 -10.00
C GLN A 141 -1.87 -20.04 -10.27
N ASP A 142 -1.63 -19.38 -11.41
CA ASP A 142 -0.31 -18.83 -11.73
C ASP A 142 0.09 -17.67 -10.82
N VAL A 143 -0.87 -16.82 -10.42
CA VAL A 143 -0.64 -15.72 -9.47
C VAL A 143 -0.35 -16.27 -8.07
N LEU A 144 -1.08 -17.29 -7.61
CA LEU A 144 -0.80 -18.00 -6.36
C LEU A 144 0.61 -18.62 -6.38
N LYS A 145 0.99 -19.29 -7.47
CA LYS A 145 2.31 -19.90 -7.65
C LYS A 145 3.46 -18.88 -7.67
N HIS A 146 3.24 -17.71 -8.29
CA HIS A 146 4.20 -16.62 -8.29
C HIS A 146 4.29 -15.95 -6.92
N THR A 147 3.20 -15.85 -6.17
CA THR A 147 3.18 -15.35 -4.79
C THR A 147 4.02 -16.25 -3.87
N HIS A 148 3.84 -17.57 -3.97
CA HIS A 148 4.64 -18.53 -3.23
C HIS A 148 6.12 -18.50 -3.63
N SER A 149 6.42 -18.31 -4.92
CA SER A 149 7.80 -18.18 -5.42
C SER A 149 8.45 -16.88 -4.91
N LEU A 150 7.75 -15.76 -4.99
CA LEU A 150 8.20 -14.47 -4.46
C LEU A 150 8.46 -14.54 -2.95
N LYS A 151 7.53 -15.15 -2.19
CA LYS A 151 7.71 -15.42 -0.76
C LYS A 151 8.97 -16.25 -0.53
N SER A 152 9.14 -17.37 -1.23
CA SER A 152 10.31 -18.23 -1.06
C SER A 152 11.63 -17.51 -1.37
N THR A 153 11.69 -16.71 -2.45
CA THR A 153 12.87 -15.93 -2.80
C THR A 153 13.19 -14.86 -1.76
N VAL A 154 12.18 -14.13 -1.27
CA VAL A 154 12.36 -13.12 -0.23
C VAL A 154 12.87 -13.72 1.07
N TYR A 155 12.29 -14.84 1.52
CA TYR A 155 12.72 -15.52 2.74
C TYR A 155 14.14 -16.10 2.61
N GLN A 156 14.53 -16.58 1.43
CA GLN A 156 15.89 -17.06 1.17
C GLN A 156 16.92 -15.92 1.18
N VAL A 157 16.61 -14.78 0.56
CA VAL A 157 17.47 -13.59 0.58
C VAL A 157 17.60 -13.03 2.00
N ASN A 158 16.50 -13.01 2.78
CA ASN A 158 16.50 -12.57 4.17
C ASN A 158 17.39 -13.48 5.06
N LYS A 159 17.28 -14.79 4.89
CA LYS A 159 18.11 -15.78 5.58
C LYS A 159 19.60 -15.65 5.23
N PHE A 160 19.91 -15.38 3.95
CA PHE A 160 21.27 -15.15 3.49
C PHE A 160 21.87 -13.89 4.13
N LEU A 161 21.18 -12.74 4.09
CA LEU A 161 21.67 -11.48 4.66
C LEU A 161 21.87 -11.54 6.19
N THR A 162 20.97 -12.21 6.91
CA THR A 162 21.09 -12.43 8.36
C THR A 162 22.32 -13.27 8.71
N SER A 163 22.71 -14.20 7.83
CA SER A 163 23.93 -15.01 8.02
C SER A 163 25.22 -14.21 7.86
N PHE A 164 25.27 -13.22 6.95
CA PHE A 164 26.44 -12.32 6.82
C PHE A 164 26.59 -11.39 8.01
N THR A 165 25.48 -10.84 8.51
CA THR A 165 25.53 -9.98 9.72
C THR A 165 26.00 -10.73 10.95
N SER A 166 25.72 -12.04 11.05
CA SER A 166 26.18 -12.86 12.18
C SER A 166 27.68 -13.22 12.10
N ILE A 167 28.26 -13.24 10.90
CA ILE A 167 29.68 -13.55 10.67
C ILE A 167 30.59 -12.33 10.87
N SER A 168 30.08 -11.11 10.67
CA SER A 168 30.88 -9.87 10.87
C SER A 168 30.96 -9.38 12.33
N ILE A 169 30.36 -10.08 13.30
CA ILE A 169 30.34 -9.70 14.73
C ILE A 169 31.22 -10.65 15.59
N HIS A 170 32.06 -11.49 14.97
CA HIS A 170 33.09 -12.31 15.62
C HIS A 170 34.45 -12.06 14.98
#